data_AF-A0A239RJN8-F1
#
_entry.id   AF-A0A239RJN8-F1
#
_cell.length_a   1.000
_cell.length_b   1.000
_cell.length_c   1.000
_cell.angle_alpha   90.00
_cell.angle_beta   90.00
_cell.angle_gamma   90.00
#
_symmetry.space_group_name_H-M   'P 1'
#
loop_
_entity.id
_entity.type
_entity.pdbx_description
1 polymer ?
#
loop_
_entity_poly.entity_id
_entity_poly.type
_entity_poly.pdbx_seq_one_letter_code
_entity_poly.pdbx_strand_id
1 'polypeptide(L)'
;MNPLTQCAILTASACRMLPHIALYLLHRKTIDADLVKVQDQSGSVLNFVKACTRERSFRNLFYYRMGEYRSAFIKWLLPPERTLHIWCPQIGTGAHFEHNYATYLNAESIGTDFYCLQLVTLGNGHGGRPTIGNRVSICTGAVVFGGISIGDDVVIGAGAVVNKDVPAGCTVVGNPARIVRRNGEKVNLEL
;
A
#
# COMPACT_ATOMS: atom_id res chain seq x y z
N MET A 1 -29.77 -16.01 3.54
CA MET A 1 -30.19 -14.61 3.82
C MET A 1 -31.21 -14.23 2.75
N ASN A 2 -32.37 -13.64 3.10
CA ASN A 2 -33.41 -13.40 2.09
C ASN A 2 -33.07 -12.16 1.21
N PRO A 3 -33.63 -12.07 -0.01
CA PRO A 3 -33.32 -10.98 -0.96
C PRO A 3 -33.64 -9.57 -0.44
N LEU A 4 -34.69 -9.41 0.35
CA LEU A 4 -35.07 -8.13 0.98
C LEU A 4 -34.08 -7.73 2.08
N THR A 5 -33.62 -8.68 2.90
CA THR A 5 -32.59 -8.42 3.92
C THR A 5 -31.28 -8.02 3.26
N GLN A 6 -30.91 -8.70 2.17
CA GLN A 6 -29.72 -8.36 1.39
C GLN A 6 -29.85 -6.98 0.73
N CYS A 7 -31.00 -6.66 0.14
CA CYS A 7 -31.27 -5.35 -0.45
C CYS A 7 -31.22 -4.24 0.61
N ALA A 8 -31.87 -4.42 1.77
CA ALA A 8 -31.85 -3.45 2.87
C ALA A 8 -30.44 -3.21 3.43
N ILE A 9 -29.65 -4.28 3.62
CA ILE A 9 -28.25 -4.18 4.05
C ILE A 9 -27.42 -3.42 3.01
N LEU A 10 -27.63 -3.67 1.72
CA LEU A 10 -26.93 -2.99 0.62
C LEU A 10 -27.34 -1.52 0.51
N THR A 11 -28.62 -1.18 0.65
CA THR A 11 -29.14 0.19 0.60
C THR A 11 -28.67 1.01 1.81
N ALA A 12 -28.76 0.47 3.02
CA ALA A 12 -28.18 1.09 4.22
C ALA A 12 -26.65 1.21 4.08
N SER A 13 -26.01 0.23 3.44
CA SER A 13 -24.58 0.27 3.13
C SER A 13 -24.19 1.28 2.05
N ALA A 14 -25.12 1.73 1.21
CA ALA A 14 -24.90 2.76 0.21
C ALA A 14 -24.99 4.16 0.85
N CYS A 15 -25.99 4.40 1.72
CA CYS A 15 -26.11 5.66 2.46
C CYS A 15 -24.89 5.95 3.35
N ARG A 16 -24.35 4.94 4.04
CA ARG A 16 -23.13 5.10 4.87
C ARG A 16 -21.89 5.49 4.07
N MET A 17 -21.88 5.28 2.74
CA MET A 17 -20.74 5.60 1.88
C MET A 17 -20.85 6.98 1.24
N LEU A 18 -21.96 7.69 1.40
CA LEU A 18 -22.12 9.05 0.86
C LEU A 18 -20.97 10.00 1.27
N PRO A 19 -20.49 10.01 2.54
CA PRO A 19 -19.34 10.83 2.92
C PRO A 19 -18.05 10.42 2.19
N HIS A 20 -17.81 9.11 2.02
CA HIS A 20 -16.65 8.59 1.28
C HIS A 20 -16.71 8.97 -0.19
N ILE A 21 -17.88 8.86 -0.81
CA ILE A 21 -18.10 9.22 -2.22
C ILE A 21 -17.88 10.72 -2.41
N ALA A 22 -18.41 11.56 -1.52
CA ALA A 22 -18.18 13.01 -1.57
C ALA A 22 -16.68 13.35 -1.49
N LEU A 23 -15.96 12.77 -0.53
CA LEU A 23 -14.51 12.97 -0.39
C LEU A 23 -13.71 12.43 -1.58
N TYR A 24 -14.13 11.30 -2.14
CA TYR A 24 -13.57 10.76 -3.37
C TYR A 24 -13.74 11.72 -4.54
N LEU A 25 -14.94 12.26 -4.75
CA LEU A 25 -15.20 13.23 -5.82
C LEU A 25 -14.36 14.50 -5.66
N LEU A 26 -14.14 14.97 -4.43
CA LEU A 26 -13.29 16.13 -4.15
C LEU A 26 -11.79 15.90 -4.42
N HIS A 27 -11.30 14.66 -4.27
CA HIS A 27 -9.88 14.32 -4.39
C HIS A 27 -9.62 13.30 -5.52
N ARG A 28 -10.50 13.31 -6.52
CA ARG A 28 -10.61 12.26 -7.53
C ARG A 28 -9.29 11.97 -8.24
N LYS A 29 -8.54 13.00 -8.63
CA LYS A 29 -7.26 12.84 -9.37
C LYS A 29 -6.25 11.95 -8.63
N THR A 30 -6.09 12.18 -7.33
CA THR A 30 -5.13 11.43 -6.49
C THR A 30 -5.65 10.02 -6.21
N ILE A 31 -6.94 9.88 -5.90
CA ILE A 31 -7.51 8.58 -5.54
C ILE A 31 -7.65 7.69 -6.77
N ASP A 32 -7.97 8.24 -7.94
CA ASP A 32 -8.07 7.46 -9.18
C ASP A 32 -6.74 6.75 -9.49
N ALA A 33 -5.59 7.39 -9.21
CA ALA A 33 -4.29 6.77 -9.39
C ALA A 33 -4.08 5.52 -8.51
N ASP A 34 -4.58 5.53 -7.26
CA ASP A 34 -4.57 4.35 -6.38
C ASP A 34 -5.67 3.34 -6.79
N LEU A 35 -6.84 3.83 -7.20
CA LEU A 35 -8.01 3.02 -7.56
C LEU A 35 -7.79 2.19 -8.83
N VAL A 36 -7.03 2.69 -9.80
CA VAL A 36 -6.71 1.91 -11.01
C VAL A 36 -5.78 0.73 -10.73
N LYS A 37 -5.16 0.66 -9.54
CA LYS A 37 -4.31 -0.48 -9.15
C LYS A 37 -5.09 -1.65 -8.56
N VAL A 38 -6.32 -1.41 -8.16
CA VAL A 38 -7.21 -2.43 -7.60
C VAL A 38 -8.17 -2.97 -8.68
N GLN A 39 -9.16 -3.75 -8.27
CA GLN A 39 -10.13 -4.38 -9.16
C GLN A 39 -10.74 -3.44 -10.20
N ASP A 40 -10.99 -3.96 -11.40
CA ASP A 40 -11.59 -3.29 -12.57
C ASP A 40 -10.74 -2.15 -13.19
N GLN A 41 -9.56 -1.83 -12.63
CA GLN A 41 -8.51 -0.96 -13.20
C GLN A 41 -9.01 0.35 -13.85
N SER A 42 -10.04 0.97 -13.27
CA SER A 42 -10.67 2.17 -13.87
C SER A 42 -11.24 3.14 -12.83
N GLY A 43 -11.04 4.43 -13.07
CA GLY A 43 -11.46 5.54 -12.20
C GLY A 43 -12.94 5.87 -12.33
N SER A 44 -13.79 5.24 -11.50
CA SER A 44 -15.23 5.51 -11.47
C SER A 44 -15.79 5.45 -10.04
N VAL A 45 -16.90 6.15 -9.79
CA VAL A 45 -17.60 6.09 -8.49
C VAL A 45 -17.99 4.65 -8.16
N LEU A 46 -18.46 3.89 -9.15
CA LEU A 46 -18.82 2.49 -8.97
C LEU A 46 -17.62 1.66 -8.51
N ASN A 47 -16.46 1.82 -9.15
CA ASN A 47 -15.26 1.07 -8.78
C ASN A 47 -14.70 1.53 -7.45
N PHE A 48 -14.77 2.82 -7.14
CA PHE A 48 -14.43 3.32 -5.81
C PHE A 48 -15.30 2.64 -4.73
N VAL A 49 -16.62 2.54 -4.97
CA VAL A 49 -17.55 1.85 -4.06
C VAL A 49 -17.20 0.36 -3.94
N LYS A 50 -16.90 -0.32 -5.05
CA LYS A 50 -16.47 -1.73 -5.06
C LYS A 50 -15.17 -1.93 -4.28
N ALA A 51 -14.15 -1.13 -4.56
CA ALA A 51 -12.84 -1.17 -3.90
C ALA A 51 -12.98 -0.96 -2.40
N CYS A 52 -13.67 0.10 -1.99
CA CYS A 52 -13.98 0.36 -0.59
C CYS A 52 -14.76 -0.80 0.04
N THR A 53 -15.68 -1.46 -0.66
CA THR A 53 -16.46 -2.55 -0.09
C THR A 53 -15.65 -3.84 0.07
N ARG A 54 -14.82 -4.18 -0.92
CA ARG A 54 -14.12 -5.47 -1.02
C ARG A 54 -12.73 -5.46 -0.38
N GLU A 55 -12.02 -4.34 -0.46
CA GLU A 55 -10.61 -4.26 -0.08
C GLU A 55 -10.43 -3.30 1.09
N ARG A 56 -10.16 -3.88 2.27
CA ARG A 56 -9.95 -3.08 3.48
C ARG A 56 -8.67 -2.27 3.41
N SER A 57 -7.61 -2.83 2.81
CA SER A 57 -6.32 -2.17 2.60
C SER A 57 -6.43 -0.91 1.75
N PHE A 58 -7.30 -0.91 0.73
CA PHE A 58 -7.60 0.29 -0.04
C PHE A 58 -8.21 1.40 0.83
N ARG A 59 -9.04 1.06 1.83
CA ARG A 59 -9.57 2.04 2.80
C ARG A 59 -8.46 2.68 3.62
N ASN A 60 -7.47 1.90 4.08
CA ASN A 60 -6.33 2.44 4.81
C ASN A 60 -5.60 3.50 3.98
N LEU A 61 -5.33 3.20 2.70
CA LEU A 61 -4.69 4.13 1.78
C LEU A 61 -5.58 5.36 1.54
N PHE A 62 -6.86 5.17 1.25
CA PHE A 62 -7.81 6.27 1.10
C PHE A 62 -7.84 7.20 2.33
N TYR A 63 -7.89 6.63 3.54
CA TYR A 63 -7.87 7.40 4.78
C TYR A 63 -6.53 8.09 5.03
N TYR A 64 -5.43 7.48 4.63
CA TYR A 64 -4.11 8.12 4.61
C TYR A 64 -4.14 9.36 3.69
N ARG A 65 -4.69 9.25 2.47
CA ARG A 65 -4.84 10.40 1.55
C ARG A 65 -5.68 11.53 2.12
N MET A 66 -6.76 11.20 2.84
CA MET A 66 -7.64 12.22 3.42
C MET A 66 -7.03 12.95 4.62
N GLY A 67 -6.02 12.34 5.25
CA GLY A 67 -5.44 12.78 6.51
C GLY A 67 -6.26 12.33 7.72
N GLU A 68 -5.64 12.40 8.90
CA GLU A 68 -6.21 11.88 10.16
C GLU A 68 -7.52 12.56 10.55
N TYR A 69 -7.57 13.89 10.47
CA TYR A 69 -8.74 14.68 10.87
C TYR A 69 -9.98 14.40 10.01
N ARG A 70 -9.85 14.42 8.68
CA ARG A 70 -10.98 14.17 7.76
C ARG A 70 -11.43 12.71 7.83
N SER A 71 -10.47 11.78 7.94
CA SER A 71 -10.78 10.36 7.98
C SER A 71 -11.41 9.91 9.31
N ALA A 72 -11.15 10.61 10.42
CA ALA A 72 -11.70 10.26 11.75
C ALA A 72 -13.23 10.14 11.74
N PHE A 73 -13.92 11.06 11.07
CA PHE A 73 -15.40 11.10 11.04
C PHE A 73 -16.04 10.01 10.19
N ILE A 74 -15.30 9.45 9.22
CA ILE A 74 -15.83 8.48 8.25
C ILE A 74 -15.33 7.05 8.48
N LYS A 75 -14.23 6.89 9.24
CA LYS A 75 -13.62 5.59 9.54
C LYS A 75 -14.59 4.64 10.26
N TRP A 76 -15.50 5.16 11.10
CA TRP A 76 -16.48 4.30 11.78
C TRP A 76 -17.44 3.65 10.78
N LEU A 77 -17.84 4.38 9.74
CA LEU A 77 -18.86 3.93 8.77
C LEU A 77 -18.32 2.79 7.89
N LEU A 78 -17.01 2.83 7.62
CA LEU A 78 -16.32 1.83 6.82
C LEU A 78 -14.92 1.53 7.42
N PRO A 79 -14.82 0.64 8.41
CA PRO A 79 -13.57 0.41 9.13
C PRO A 79 -12.41 -0.02 8.23
N PRO A 80 -11.18 0.49 8.45
CA PRO A 80 -9.98 0.05 7.74
C PRO A 80 -9.53 -1.35 8.20
N GLU A 81 -8.53 -1.91 7.53
CA GLU A 81 -7.78 -3.06 8.02
C GLU A 81 -6.98 -2.67 9.26
N ARG A 82 -7.17 -3.40 10.36
CA ARG A 82 -6.61 -3.03 11.67
C ARG A 82 -5.15 -3.41 11.81
N THR A 83 -4.69 -4.36 11.00
CA THR A 83 -3.33 -4.90 11.06
C THR A 83 -2.38 -4.26 10.04
N LEU A 84 -2.85 -3.24 9.30
CA LEU A 84 -2.03 -2.42 8.40
C LEU A 84 -1.75 -1.07 9.05
N HIS A 85 -0.49 -0.86 9.44
CA HIS A 85 -0.02 0.38 10.02
C HIS A 85 0.76 1.19 8.99
N ILE A 86 0.35 2.42 8.75
CA ILE A 86 1.03 3.36 7.85
C ILE A 86 1.63 4.46 8.71
N TRP A 87 2.95 4.45 8.87
CA TRP A 87 3.70 5.47 9.59
C TRP A 87 4.77 6.08 8.68
N CYS A 88 4.28 6.67 7.60
CA CYS A 88 5.08 7.29 6.56
C CYS A 88 4.49 8.67 6.25
N PRO A 89 5.26 9.77 6.34
CA PRO A 89 4.73 11.11 6.09
C PRO A 89 4.31 11.31 4.63
N GLN A 90 4.96 10.63 3.69
CA GLN A 90 4.69 10.78 2.27
C GLN A 90 4.73 9.45 1.51
N ILE A 91 3.63 9.12 0.84
CA ILE A 91 3.51 8.01 -0.11
C ILE A 91 3.11 8.59 -1.47
N GLY A 92 3.80 8.23 -2.55
CA GLY A 92 3.43 8.63 -3.91
C GLY A 92 2.09 8.04 -4.36
N THR A 93 1.49 8.59 -5.41
CA THR A 93 0.25 8.06 -6.01
C THR A 93 0.46 6.70 -6.67
N GLY A 94 -0.61 5.93 -6.84
CA GLY A 94 -0.54 4.61 -7.46
C GLY A 94 -0.07 3.51 -6.50
N ALA A 95 -0.15 3.76 -5.19
CA ALA A 95 0.22 2.74 -4.22
C ALA A 95 -0.84 1.62 -4.19
N HIS A 96 -0.39 0.38 -4.05
CA HIS A 96 -1.24 -0.80 -4.04
C HIS A 96 -0.85 -1.74 -2.90
N PHE A 97 -1.82 -1.98 -2.03
CA PHE A 97 -1.68 -2.77 -0.80
C PHE A 97 -2.51 -4.04 -0.92
N GLU A 98 -1.90 -5.09 -1.46
CA GLU A 98 -2.58 -6.32 -1.79
C GLU A 98 -2.48 -7.33 -0.64
N HIS A 99 -3.63 -7.89 -0.26
CA HIS A 99 -3.75 -8.88 0.83
C HIS A 99 -3.22 -8.46 2.20
N ASN A 100 -2.90 -7.18 2.42
CA ASN A 100 -2.21 -6.74 3.64
C ASN A 100 -2.86 -7.25 4.93
N TYR A 101 -2.01 -7.90 5.72
CA TYR A 101 -2.27 -8.45 7.04
C TYR A 101 -0.96 -8.36 7.82
N ALA A 102 -1.02 -7.79 9.01
CA ALA A 102 0.14 -7.56 9.89
C ALA A 102 1.34 -6.90 9.15
N THR A 103 1.05 -5.81 8.43
CA THR A 103 2.03 -5.03 7.66
C THR A 103 2.31 -3.70 8.38
N TYR A 104 3.58 -3.35 8.53
CA TYR A 104 4.01 -2.10 9.18
C TYR A 104 4.87 -1.27 8.23
N LEU A 105 4.36 -0.13 7.77
CA LEU A 105 5.04 0.76 6.83
C LEU A 105 5.63 1.97 7.57
N ASN A 106 6.74 1.78 8.27
CA ASN A 106 7.53 2.85 8.87
C ASN A 106 8.69 3.25 7.94
N ALA A 107 8.46 4.28 7.14
CA ALA A 107 9.42 4.77 6.14
C ALA A 107 9.56 6.28 6.26
N GLU A 108 10.71 6.79 5.81
CA GLU A 108 10.92 8.24 5.66
C GLU A 108 10.06 8.77 4.49
N SER A 109 10.08 8.06 3.37
CA SER A 109 9.19 8.32 2.23
C SER A 109 9.00 7.08 1.37
N ILE A 110 7.91 7.04 0.62
CA ILE A 110 7.60 6.00 -0.37
C ILE A 110 7.22 6.67 -1.69
N GLY A 111 7.85 6.24 -2.79
CA GLY A 111 7.61 6.75 -4.14
C GLY A 111 6.26 6.38 -4.75
N THR A 112 6.08 6.71 -6.03
CA THR A 112 4.86 6.37 -6.79
C THR A 112 4.85 4.90 -7.17
N ASP A 113 3.66 4.36 -7.45
CA ASP A 113 3.48 2.98 -7.93
C ASP A 113 4.08 1.92 -7.00
N PHE A 114 4.08 2.19 -5.70
CA PHE A 114 4.56 1.26 -4.67
C PHE A 114 3.60 0.08 -4.51
N TYR A 115 4.12 -1.14 -4.59
CA TYR A 115 3.35 -2.36 -4.40
C TYR A 115 3.83 -3.09 -3.14
N CYS A 116 2.90 -3.43 -2.26
CA CYS A 116 3.20 -4.09 -1.00
C CYS A 116 2.24 -5.22 -0.73
N LEU A 117 2.81 -6.37 -0.36
CA LEU A 117 2.08 -7.53 0.12
C LEU A 117 2.03 -7.59 1.66
N GLN A 118 1.34 -8.59 2.17
CA GLN A 118 1.16 -8.84 3.60
C GLN A 118 2.46 -9.19 4.34
N LEU A 119 2.47 -9.02 5.66
CA LEU A 119 3.61 -9.31 6.54
C LEU A 119 4.88 -8.50 6.26
N VAL A 120 4.79 -7.45 5.44
CA VAL A 120 5.92 -6.57 5.15
C VAL A 120 6.19 -5.66 6.34
N THR A 121 7.47 -5.53 6.68
CA THR A 121 7.94 -4.56 7.68
C THR A 121 8.92 -3.59 7.03
N LEU A 122 8.53 -2.32 6.96
CA LEU A 122 9.47 -1.21 6.85
C LEU A 122 9.75 -0.73 8.27
N GLY A 123 11.00 -0.79 8.71
CA GLY A 123 11.38 -0.64 10.11
C GLY A 123 12.46 0.40 10.35
N ASN A 124 12.49 0.96 11.55
CA ASN A 124 13.60 1.78 12.01
C ASN A 124 14.82 0.91 12.30
N GLY A 125 16.02 1.43 12.05
CA GLY A 125 17.28 0.74 12.32
C GLY A 125 18.44 1.72 12.41
N HIS A 126 19.66 1.24 12.14
CA HIS A 126 20.81 2.11 12.04
C HIS A 126 20.58 3.17 10.95
N GLY A 127 20.82 4.45 11.25
CA GLY A 127 20.60 5.55 10.31
C GLY A 127 19.14 6.01 10.15
N GLY A 128 18.15 5.37 10.78
CA GLY A 128 16.76 5.80 10.74
C GLY A 128 15.81 4.86 9.99
N ARG A 129 14.88 5.44 9.22
CA ARG A 129 13.83 4.74 8.48
C ARG A 129 14.19 4.65 6.99
N PRO A 130 13.74 3.61 6.27
CA PRO A 130 14.08 3.45 4.87
C PRO A 130 13.40 4.52 4.00
N THR A 131 14.09 4.91 2.93
CA THR A 131 13.54 5.71 1.82
C THR A 131 13.28 4.79 0.64
N ILE A 132 12.03 4.73 0.18
CA ILE A 132 11.60 3.83 -0.89
C ILE A 132 11.34 4.63 -2.18
N GLY A 133 12.01 4.26 -3.26
CA GLY A 133 11.85 4.85 -4.59
C GLY A 133 10.52 4.52 -5.27
N ASN A 134 10.45 4.85 -6.55
CA ASN A 134 9.27 4.63 -7.40
C ASN A 134 9.23 3.21 -7.95
N ARG A 135 8.02 2.69 -8.21
CA ARG A 135 7.78 1.36 -8.81
C ARG A 135 8.45 0.24 -8.02
N VAL A 136 8.63 0.43 -6.72
CA VAL A 136 9.18 -0.59 -5.82
C VAL A 136 8.09 -1.58 -5.44
N SER A 137 8.41 -2.86 -5.54
CA SER A 137 7.56 -3.96 -5.10
C SER A 137 8.18 -4.68 -3.91
N ILE A 138 7.45 -4.81 -2.81
CA ILE A 138 7.90 -5.53 -1.62
C ILE A 138 6.95 -6.69 -1.34
N CYS A 139 7.49 -7.89 -1.51
CA CYS A 139 6.73 -9.12 -1.45
C CYS A 139 6.55 -9.63 -0.01
N THR A 140 5.65 -10.60 0.13
CA THR A 140 5.15 -11.10 1.42
C THR A 140 6.28 -11.41 2.42
N GLY A 141 6.14 -10.91 3.64
CA GLY A 141 7.06 -11.23 4.74
C GLY A 141 8.46 -10.63 4.64
N ALA A 142 8.72 -9.75 3.66
CA ALA A 142 10.00 -9.06 3.58
C ALA A 142 10.15 -8.02 4.69
N VAL A 143 11.38 -7.89 5.20
CA VAL A 143 11.76 -6.93 6.23
C VAL A 143 12.83 -6.00 5.66
N VAL A 144 12.55 -4.70 5.61
CA VAL A 144 13.46 -3.65 5.16
C VAL A 144 13.62 -2.65 6.30
N PHE A 145 14.84 -2.40 6.77
CA PHE A 145 15.05 -1.55 7.93
C PHE A 145 16.37 -0.78 7.91
N GLY A 146 16.41 0.32 8.67
CA GLY A 146 17.53 1.25 8.70
C GLY A 146 17.33 2.45 7.78
N GLY A 147 18.17 3.47 7.93
CA GLY A 147 18.22 4.68 7.10
C GLY A 147 18.82 4.40 5.74
N ILE A 148 18.29 3.39 5.05
CA ILE A 148 18.76 2.90 3.77
C ILE A 148 17.87 3.41 2.63
N SER A 149 18.45 3.46 1.44
CA SER A 149 17.77 3.85 0.21
C SER A 149 17.48 2.65 -0.66
N ILE A 150 16.20 2.47 -1.02
CA ILE A 150 15.77 1.52 -2.04
C ILE A 150 15.50 2.32 -3.33
N GLY A 151 16.29 2.07 -4.36
CA GLY A 151 16.15 2.75 -5.65
C GLY A 151 14.86 2.42 -6.38
N ASP A 152 14.62 3.13 -7.49
CA ASP A 152 13.47 2.90 -8.35
C ASP A 152 13.50 1.50 -9.00
N ASP A 153 12.33 0.98 -9.39
CA ASP A 153 12.21 -0.29 -10.11
C ASP A 153 12.81 -1.50 -9.36
N VAL A 154 12.83 -1.44 -8.02
CA VAL A 154 13.34 -2.52 -7.19
C VAL A 154 12.25 -3.52 -6.82
N VAL A 155 12.59 -4.80 -6.85
CA VAL A 155 11.76 -5.88 -6.31
C VAL A 155 12.45 -6.49 -5.09
N ILE A 156 11.84 -6.37 -3.93
CA ILE A 156 12.23 -7.09 -2.71
C ILE A 156 11.38 -8.36 -2.63
N GLY A 157 12.00 -9.51 -2.82
CA GLY A 157 11.34 -10.81 -2.82
C GLY A 157 10.85 -11.25 -1.45
N ALA A 158 9.97 -12.25 -1.44
CA ALA A 158 9.32 -12.73 -0.23
C ALA A 158 10.34 -13.21 0.82
N GLY A 159 10.11 -12.85 2.08
CA GLY A 159 10.97 -13.21 3.21
C GLY A 159 12.39 -12.62 3.19
N ALA A 160 12.69 -11.69 2.28
CA ALA A 160 14.01 -11.04 2.25
C ALA A 160 14.24 -10.15 3.47
N VAL A 161 15.47 -10.11 3.98
CA VAL A 161 15.87 -9.21 5.09
C VAL A 161 16.93 -8.23 4.58
N VAL A 162 16.52 -6.98 4.36
CA VAL A 162 17.32 -5.95 3.69
C VAL A 162 17.66 -4.82 4.67
N ASN A 163 18.94 -4.59 4.87
CA ASN A 163 19.47 -3.59 5.81
C ASN A 163 20.60 -2.74 5.22
N LYS A 164 20.72 -2.71 3.89
CA LYS A 164 21.69 -1.93 3.13
C LYS A 164 21.04 -1.35 1.88
N ASP A 165 21.65 -0.32 1.31
CA ASP A 165 21.14 0.37 0.11
C ASP A 165 21.01 -0.59 -1.07
N VAL A 166 19.92 -0.44 -1.82
CA VAL A 166 19.63 -1.23 -3.02
C VAL A 166 19.59 -0.29 -4.22
N PRO A 167 20.49 -0.46 -5.21
CA PRO A 167 20.45 0.33 -6.44
C PRO A 167 19.15 0.12 -7.23
N ALA A 168 18.80 1.09 -8.07
CA ALA A 168 17.64 0.98 -8.95
C ALA A 168 17.72 -0.23 -9.91
N GLY A 169 16.56 -0.76 -10.30
CA GLY A 169 16.44 -1.87 -11.25
C GLY A 169 16.90 -3.23 -10.71
N CYS A 170 17.00 -3.38 -9.39
CA CYS A 170 17.47 -4.60 -8.73
C CYS A 170 16.34 -5.52 -8.27
N THR A 171 16.59 -6.83 -8.26
CA THR A 171 15.79 -7.81 -7.52
C THR A 171 16.61 -8.37 -6.38
N VAL A 172 16.07 -8.28 -5.16
CA VAL A 172 16.72 -8.69 -3.90
C VAL A 172 15.94 -9.84 -3.27
N VAL A 173 16.64 -10.87 -2.79
CA VAL A 173 16.02 -12.02 -2.12
C VAL A 173 16.88 -12.52 -0.96
N GLY A 174 16.26 -13.27 -0.04
CA GLY A 174 16.96 -14.09 0.95
C GLY A 174 17.30 -13.39 2.27
N ASN A 175 17.80 -14.20 3.19
CA ASN A 175 18.32 -13.80 4.50
C ASN A 175 19.62 -14.62 4.76
N PRO A 176 20.82 -14.04 4.63
CA PRO A 176 21.09 -12.63 4.30
C PRO A 176 20.66 -12.27 2.88
N ALA A 177 20.23 -11.02 2.67
CA ALA A 177 19.77 -10.55 1.37
C ALA A 177 20.91 -10.50 0.34
N ARG A 178 20.58 -10.81 -0.91
CA ARG A 178 21.46 -10.73 -2.08
C ARG A 178 20.73 -10.15 -3.27
N ILE A 179 21.43 -9.39 -4.10
CA ILE A 179 20.92 -8.95 -5.40
C ILE A 179 21.09 -10.12 -6.36
N VAL A 180 19.96 -10.61 -6.91
CA VAL A 180 19.93 -11.73 -7.87
C VAL A 180 19.66 -11.27 -9.30
N ARG A 181 19.16 -10.04 -9.48
CA ARG A 181 19.06 -9.39 -10.78
C ARG A 181 19.38 -7.92 -10.70
N ARG A 182 19.95 -7.37 -11.78
CA ARG A 182 20.18 -5.94 -11.97
C ARG A 182 19.92 -5.60 -13.43
N ASN A 183 18.99 -4.66 -13.69
CA ASN A 183 18.64 -4.20 -15.04
C ASN A 183 18.29 -5.35 -16.01
N GLY A 184 17.59 -6.38 -15.52
CA GLY A 184 17.19 -7.55 -16.31
C GLY A 184 18.25 -8.67 -16.38
N GLU A 185 19.49 -8.42 -15.95
CA GLU A 185 20.56 -9.42 -15.97
C GLU A 185 20.63 -10.20 -14.64
N LYS A 186 20.93 -11.50 -14.71
CA LYS A 186 21.15 -12.34 -13.53
C LYS A 186 22.51 -12.04 -12.92
N VAL A 187 22.54 -11.76 -11.62
CA VAL A 187 23.76 -11.51 -10.85
C VAL A 187 23.71 -12.28 -9.52
N ASN A 188 24.79 -12.22 -8.74
CA ASN A 188 24.81 -12.74 -7.36
C ASN A 188 25.69 -11.83 -6.51
N LEU A 189 25.17 -10.65 -6.18
CA LEU A 189 25.89 -9.66 -5.39
C LEU A 189 25.42 -9.72 -3.94
N GLU A 190 26.36 -9.70 -3.02
CA GLU A 190 26.04 -9.53 -1.60
C GLU A 190 25.53 -8.11 -1.37
N LEU A 191 24.49 -8.00 -0.55
CA LEU A 191 24.12 -6.74 0.07
C LEU A 191 25.00 -6.57 1.29
#